data_AF-G4YSD4-F1
#
_entry.id   AF-G4YSD4-F1
#
_cell.length_a   1.000
_cell.length_b   1.000
_cell.length_c   1.000
_cell.angle_alpha   90.00
_cell.angle_beta   90.00
_cell.angle_gamma   90.00
#
_symmetry.space_group_name_H-M   'P 1'
#
loop_
_entity.id
_entity.type
_entity.pdbx_description
1 polymer ?
#
loop_
_entity_poly.entity_id
_entity_poly.type
_entity_poly.pdbx_seq_one_letter_code
_entity_poly.pdbx_strand_id
1 'polypeptide(L)'
;MARRRNGLLLAALALCCCLLASVRGACPSKCNRHGTCGSDNTCTCFPGYTGYDCNERACPKASPWVDFATGDNSVRSMAEECSNRGRCNHGNGRCECDAGFAGVACERLQICRTNCNGHGKCMSMRAMAAAKNDYNLLYSATYDSPWDADRIFGCVCDHGYTGVDCSLRQCPYGDDPISSGQVDEMQAVSCLCDGCTGTFTLSFRGETTRPLDGSVDTAATLKAALEDLLTIRGVSVTLNGGTTLCDSDGVSALITFTYEHGDVPALVATPSFVGGTSSLTVETGVSLYGTQAMYGSTPPLTVTGTKEWLECSGRGTCNTLIGVCACAAGFGPSDAGLGNSGSIVDCGYYSGSGLVTCAGISGSVTRCYSHGRCLGGPLYRCLCDEGYGGYDCSQPKCPTGRAWVEEAMTNNVAHNSIVQCSNAGLCTNAGTCRCLPGFEGAACNRMSCPTSNGAVCNNRGTCRSLRELAALTPTALYTAAGFIYGSDPNALATWDADMVQGCYCDKVPLDRGKSVRYSGYSCSKIPCPSGDDPWTPNQVDEVQTISCTADGGTFTLAFRGETTLPLPFSAAPASVKSALENLLT
;
A
#
# COMPACT_ATOMS: atom_id res chain seq x y z
N MET A 1 83.06 -3.47 58.51
CA MET A 1 81.87 -4.00 57.79
C MET A 1 80.63 -3.18 58.14
N ALA A 2 80.42 -1.99 57.55
CA ALA A 2 79.17 -1.22 57.76
C ALA A 2 79.04 -0.01 56.80
N ARG A 3 79.29 -0.17 55.49
CA ARG A 3 79.10 0.96 54.55
C ARG A 3 78.72 0.58 53.11
N ARG A 4 78.34 -0.67 52.86
CA ARG A 4 77.90 -1.17 51.54
C ARG A 4 76.45 -1.66 51.47
N ARG A 5 75.63 -1.43 52.51
CA ARG A 5 74.22 -1.87 52.56
C ARG A 5 73.17 -0.78 52.32
N ASN A 6 73.53 0.50 52.30
CA ASN A 6 72.54 1.59 52.12
C ASN A 6 72.35 2.08 50.67
N GLY A 7 73.23 1.70 49.74
CA GLY A 7 73.08 2.11 48.32
C GLY A 7 72.14 1.23 47.50
N LEU A 8 71.94 -0.03 47.91
CA LEU A 8 71.10 -1.00 47.19
C LEU A 8 69.60 -0.84 47.50
N LEU A 9 69.24 -0.34 48.68
CA LEU A 9 67.85 -0.06 49.05
C LEU A 9 67.30 1.22 48.39
N LEU A 10 68.13 2.25 48.22
CA LEU A 10 67.74 3.49 47.53
C LEU A 10 67.59 3.31 46.01
N ALA A 11 68.42 2.44 45.40
CA ALA A 11 68.28 2.09 43.99
C ALA A 11 67.04 1.20 43.73
N ALA A 12 66.70 0.28 44.66
CA ALA A 12 65.50 -0.55 44.54
C ALA A 12 64.18 0.23 44.74
N LEU A 13 64.17 1.26 45.60
CA LEU A 13 63.02 2.15 45.78
C LEU A 13 62.86 3.15 44.62
N ALA A 14 63.95 3.58 43.98
CA ALA A 14 63.89 4.43 42.79
C ALA A 14 63.46 3.66 41.53
N LEU A 15 63.86 2.39 41.39
CA LEU A 15 63.45 1.55 40.23
C LEU A 15 61.99 1.08 40.33
N CYS A 16 61.42 1.00 41.53
CA CYS A 16 60.01 0.66 41.73
C CYS A 16 59.06 1.85 41.46
N CYS A 17 59.58 3.08 41.45
CA CYS A 17 58.79 4.30 41.20
C CYS A 17 58.71 4.69 39.71
N CYS A 18 59.53 4.09 38.84
CA CYS A 18 59.49 4.29 37.39
C CYS A 18 58.64 3.26 36.62
N LEU A 19 57.95 2.37 37.33
CA LEU A 19 56.93 1.44 36.79
C LEU A 19 55.51 1.86 37.18
N LEU A 20 55.28 3.14 37.45
CA LEU A 20 53.98 3.72 37.15
C LEU A 20 53.87 3.80 35.63
N ALA A 21 53.62 2.66 34.99
CA ALA A 21 52.93 2.65 33.73
C ALA A 21 51.69 3.52 33.99
N SER A 22 51.67 4.71 33.38
CA SER A 22 50.45 5.47 33.22
C SER A 22 49.40 4.44 32.81
N VAL A 23 48.45 4.17 33.70
CA VAL A 23 47.21 3.48 33.30
C VAL A 23 46.54 4.51 32.42
N ARG A 24 46.98 4.60 31.15
CA ARG A 24 46.23 5.26 30.10
C ARG A 24 44.89 4.58 30.17
N GLY A 25 43.82 5.35 30.40
CA GLY A 25 42.47 4.84 30.40
C GLY A 25 42.35 3.89 29.21
N ALA A 26 42.13 2.61 29.50
CA ALA A 26 42.00 1.64 28.45
C ALA A 26 40.55 1.74 28.01
N CYS A 27 40.32 2.06 26.74
CA CYS A 27 38.97 1.98 26.18
C CYS A 27 38.31 0.66 26.56
N PRO A 28 36.99 0.68 26.83
CA PRO A 28 36.25 -0.49 27.28
C PRO A 28 36.49 -1.66 26.31
N SER A 29 36.89 -2.80 26.86
CA SER A 29 37.22 -4.02 26.10
C SER A 29 38.20 -3.82 24.93
N LYS A 30 39.01 -2.75 24.94
CA LYS A 30 39.84 -2.30 23.80
C LYS A 30 39.02 -2.16 22.51
N CYS A 31 37.81 -1.61 22.62
CA CYS A 31 36.82 -1.46 21.56
C CYS A 31 36.53 -2.76 20.80
N ASN A 32 36.71 -3.92 21.46
CA ASN A 32 36.60 -5.27 20.90
C ASN A 32 37.35 -5.48 19.57
N ARG A 33 38.38 -4.66 19.28
CA ARG A 33 39.07 -4.59 17.97
C ARG A 33 38.16 -4.20 16.79
N HIS A 34 36.96 -3.71 17.08
CA HIS A 34 35.97 -3.21 16.14
C HIS A 34 35.83 -1.68 16.21
N GLY A 35 36.82 -1.00 16.76
CA GLY A 35 36.85 0.46 16.80
C GLY A 35 38.22 1.00 17.19
N THR A 36 38.34 2.32 17.12
CA THR A 36 39.51 3.06 17.58
C THR A 36 39.23 3.71 18.93
N CYS A 37 40.25 3.71 19.80
CA CYS A 37 40.17 4.32 21.11
C CYS A 37 40.54 5.80 21.05
N GLY A 38 39.61 6.68 21.43
CA GLY A 38 39.85 8.11 21.57
C GLY A 38 40.70 8.47 22.79
N SER A 39 41.20 9.71 22.84
CA SER A 39 41.96 10.23 23.98
C SER A 39 41.12 10.45 25.24
N ASP A 40 39.80 10.49 25.07
CA ASP A 40 38.75 10.54 26.10
C ASP A 40 38.33 9.15 26.60
N ASN A 41 38.96 8.07 26.12
CA ASN A 41 38.61 6.67 26.37
C ASN A 41 37.26 6.23 25.77
N THR A 42 36.74 6.99 24.82
CA THR A 42 35.54 6.62 24.05
C THR A 42 35.93 5.77 22.85
N CYS A 43 35.15 4.72 22.60
CA CYS A 43 35.32 3.91 21.39
C CYS A 43 34.58 4.55 20.21
N THR A 44 35.31 4.83 19.13
CA THR A 44 34.71 5.11 17.82
C THR A 44 34.64 3.81 17.02
N CYS A 45 33.44 3.27 16.84
CA CYS A 45 33.25 1.98 16.18
C CYS A 45 33.48 2.05 14.67
N PHE A 46 34.06 0.99 14.12
CA PHE A 46 34.15 0.79 12.69
C PHE A 46 32.76 0.56 12.08
N PRO A 47 32.58 0.82 10.76
CA PRO A 47 31.32 0.58 10.08
C PRO A 47 30.79 -0.84 10.33
N GLY A 48 29.50 -0.93 10.68
CA GLY A 48 28.83 -2.19 11.01
C GLY A 48 28.88 -2.60 12.49
N TYR A 49 29.56 -1.82 13.35
CA TYR A 49 29.58 -2.01 14.80
C TYR A 49 29.06 -0.77 15.55
N THR A 50 28.50 -0.99 16.73
CA THR A 50 27.88 0.01 17.60
C THR A 50 28.04 -0.37 19.07
N GLY A 51 27.50 0.46 19.96
CA GLY A 51 27.57 0.28 21.41
C GLY A 51 28.84 0.88 22.02
N TYR A 52 28.87 0.92 23.35
CA TYR A 52 29.91 1.61 24.12
C TYR A 52 31.32 1.03 23.92
N ASP A 53 31.43 -0.27 23.63
CA ASP A 53 32.70 -0.96 23.42
C ASP A 53 32.83 -1.60 22.03
N CYS A 54 31.94 -1.24 21.09
CA CYS A 54 31.90 -1.76 19.72
C CYS A 54 31.71 -3.29 19.60
N ASN A 55 31.17 -3.94 20.63
CA ASN A 55 30.86 -5.37 20.57
C ASN A 55 29.60 -5.67 19.74
N GLU A 56 28.65 -4.74 19.69
CA GLU A 56 27.35 -4.94 19.05
C GLU A 56 27.44 -4.64 17.55
N ARG A 57 26.71 -5.40 16.73
CA ARG A 57 26.54 -5.07 15.32
C ARG A 57 25.49 -4.00 15.14
N ALA A 58 25.78 -3.03 14.28
CA ALA A 58 24.84 -2.02 13.85
C ALA A 58 23.84 -2.64 12.85
N CYS A 59 22.55 -2.43 13.08
CA CYS A 59 21.53 -2.78 12.10
C CYS A 59 21.36 -1.67 11.05
N PRO A 60 20.87 -2.02 9.85
CA PRO A 60 20.59 -1.02 8.83
C PRO A 60 19.50 -0.06 9.29
N LYS A 61 19.64 1.20 8.85
CA LYS A 61 18.70 2.29 9.12
C LYS A 61 18.03 2.73 7.83
N ALA A 62 16.76 3.08 7.91
CA ALA A 62 16.01 3.64 6.80
C ALA A 62 14.88 4.54 7.33
N SER A 63 14.20 5.25 6.45
CA SER A 63 13.10 6.15 6.85
C SER A 63 12.05 5.38 7.68
N PRO A 64 11.61 5.90 8.84
CA PRO A 64 10.73 5.21 9.75
C PRO A 64 9.29 5.17 9.25
N TRP A 65 8.57 4.08 9.58
CA TRP A 65 7.12 4.00 9.39
C TRP A 65 6.35 4.84 10.41
N VAL A 66 6.93 5.03 11.60
CA VAL A 66 6.39 5.90 12.63
C VAL A 66 7.54 6.50 13.40
N ASP A 67 7.48 7.81 13.60
CA ASP A 67 8.35 8.53 14.51
C ASP A 67 7.62 9.78 15.04
N PHE A 68 8.22 10.42 16.03
CA PHE A 68 7.77 11.73 16.50
C PHE A 68 7.97 12.79 15.43
N ALA A 69 7.06 13.78 15.40
CA ALA A 69 7.12 14.83 14.41
C ALA A 69 8.31 15.77 14.66
N THR A 70 9.07 16.11 13.62
CA THR A 70 10.11 17.14 13.70
C THR A 70 9.62 18.52 13.27
N GLY A 71 8.38 18.57 12.76
CA GLY A 71 7.71 19.75 12.23
C GLY A 71 6.29 19.40 11.81
N ASP A 72 5.48 20.41 11.46
CA ASP A 72 4.15 20.16 10.91
C ASP A 72 4.26 19.35 9.62
N ASN A 73 3.43 18.30 9.52
CA ASN A 73 3.42 17.34 8.43
C ASN A 73 4.80 16.66 8.16
N SER A 74 5.66 16.55 9.18
CA SER A 74 7.03 16.04 9.07
C SER A 74 7.34 15.00 10.16
N VAL A 75 7.19 13.71 9.83
CA VAL A 75 7.33 12.56 10.78
C VAL A 75 8.35 11.50 10.32
N ARG A 76 9.11 11.76 9.25
CA ARG A 76 9.99 10.76 8.58
C ARG A 76 11.40 11.28 8.28
N SER A 77 11.80 12.33 8.97
CA SER A 77 12.95 13.16 8.62
C SER A 77 14.30 12.54 8.97
N MET A 78 14.34 11.57 9.89
CA MET A 78 15.56 10.90 10.34
C MET A 78 15.48 9.40 10.08
N ALA A 79 16.59 8.80 9.65
CA ALA A 79 16.65 7.36 9.39
C ALA A 79 16.80 6.58 10.70
N GLU A 80 15.91 5.63 10.93
CA GLU A 80 15.83 4.86 12.17
C GLU A 80 16.22 3.40 11.98
N GLU A 81 16.76 2.81 13.05
CA GLU A 81 17.12 1.39 13.09
C GLU A 81 15.89 0.53 12.78
N CYS A 82 16.02 -0.32 11.77
CA CYS A 82 14.93 -1.18 11.30
C CYS A 82 13.64 -0.39 11.00
N SER A 83 13.74 0.87 10.52
CA SER A 83 12.61 1.73 10.16
C SER A 83 11.53 1.86 11.26
N ASN A 84 11.93 1.73 12.53
CA ASN A 84 11.02 1.63 13.67
C ASN A 84 9.96 0.53 13.50
N ARG A 85 10.25 -0.54 12.76
CA ARG A 85 9.30 -1.62 12.48
C ARG A 85 9.97 -3.00 12.42
N GLY A 86 10.88 -3.20 13.35
CA GLY A 86 11.52 -4.48 13.57
C GLY A 86 12.51 -4.41 14.71
N ARG A 87 12.89 -5.58 15.21
CA ARG A 87 13.92 -5.71 16.25
C ARG A 87 15.29 -5.86 15.61
N CYS A 88 16.26 -5.06 16.04
CA CYS A 88 17.65 -5.31 15.67
C CYS A 88 18.22 -6.51 16.42
N ASN A 89 18.78 -7.47 15.67
CA ASN A 89 19.61 -8.53 16.22
C ASN A 89 21.08 -8.09 16.21
N HIS A 90 21.53 -7.51 17.32
CA HIS A 90 22.91 -7.01 17.46
C HIS A 90 24.00 -8.08 17.40
N GLY A 91 23.66 -9.38 17.39
CA GLY A 91 24.63 -10.46 17.18
C GLY A 91 25.04 -10.61 15.71
N ASN A 92 24.11 -10.37 14.77
CA ASN A 92 24.34 -10.52 13.33
C ASN A 92 24.11 -9.23 12.50
N GLY A 93 23.60 -8.15 13.12
CA GLY A 93 23.36 -6.85 12.49
C GLY A 93 22.15 -6.86 11.55
N ARG A 94 21.22 -7.80 11.69
CA ARG A 94 20.03 -7.92 10.84
C ARG A 94 18.77 -7.50 11.58
N CYS A 95 17.85 -6.89 10.85
CA CYS A 95 16.52 -6.56 11.34
C CYS A 95 15.58 -7.76 11.26
N GLU A 96 14.92 -8.06 12.36
CA GLU A 96 13.81 -9.01 12.46
C GLU A 96 12.50 -8.21 12.36
N CYS A 97 11.93 -8.16 11.16
CA CYS A 97 10.78 -7.30 10.87
C CYS A 97 9.48 -7.80 11.50
N ASP A 98 8.63 -6.84 11.89
CA ASP A 98 7.27 -7.13 12.30
C ASP A 98 6.48 -7.77 11.15
N ALA A 99 5.44 -8.55 11.49
CA ALA A 99 4.64 -9.23 10.48
C ALA A 99 4.00 -8.24 9.49
N GLY A 100 4.12 -8.52 8.19
CA GLY A 100 3.69 -7.62 7.11
C GLY A 100 4.78 -6.68 6.60
N PHE A 101 5.91 -6.58 7.31
CA PHE A 101 7.04 -5.75 6.91
C PHE A 101 8.22 -6.58 6.44
N ALA A 102 8.99 -6.01 5.51
CA ALA A 102 10.12 -6.63 4.85
C ALA A 102 11.13 -5.56 4.42
N GLY A 103 12.22 -6.00 3.77
CA GLY A 103 13.37 -5.15 3.47
C GLY A 103 14.49 -5.35 4.48
N VAL A 104 15.68 -4.84 4.16
CA VAL A 104 16.87 -5.06 5.00
C VAL A 104 16.75 -4.32 6.33
N ALA A 105 16.02 -3.22 6.35
CA ALA A 105 15.70 -2.38 7.50
C ALA A 105 14.19 -2.34 7.78
N CYS A 106 13.40 -3.33 7.34
CA CYS A 106 11.93 -3.35 7.53
C CYS A 106 11.21 -2.15 6.92
N GLU A 107 11.80 -1.55 5.90
CA GLU A 107 11.36 -0.32 5.24
C GLU A 107 10.24 -0.53 4.21
N ARG A 108 9.82 -1.78 3.97
CA ARG A 108 8.79 -2.15 2.98
C ARG A 108 7.61 -2.82 3.67
N LEU A 109 6.40 -2.34 3.39
CA LEU A 109 5.13 -2.98 3.73
C LEU A 109 4.76 -3.89 2.57
N GLN A 110 4.77 -5.19 2.83
CA GLN A 110 4.64 -6.21 1.79
C GLN A 110 3.31 -6.94 1.93
N ILE A 111 2.29 -6.40 1.26
CA ILE A 111 0.97 -7.04 1.15
C ILE A 111 1.05 -8.33 0.33
N CYS A 112 2.03 -8.41 -0.59
CA CYS A 112 2.29 -9.56 -1.46
C CYS A 112 2.79 -10.82 -0.73
N ARG A 113 2.00 -11.36 0.18
CA ARG A 113 2.31 -12.62 0.84
C ARG A 113 2.42 -13.72 -0.22
N THR A 114 3.33 -14.67 0.01
CA THR A 114 3.53 -15.86 -0.85
C THR A 114 3.72 -15.54 -2.35
N ASN A 115 4.27 -14.36 -2.67
CA ASN A 115 4.42 -13.89 -4.05
C ASN A 115 3.09 -13.90 -4.83
N CYS A 116 2.06 -13.28 -4.25
CA CYS A 116 0.72 -13.17 -4.84
C CYS A 116 0.10 -14.53 -5.15
N ASN A 117 0.32 -15.49 -4.24
CA ASN A 117 -0.08 -16.90 -4.39
C ASN A 117 0.37 -17.57 -5.71
N GLY A 118 1.40 -17.03 -6.38
CA GLY A 118 1.87 -17.50 -7.68
C GLY A 118 0.96 -17.11 -8.86
N HIS A 119 0.00 -16.21 -8.64
CA HIS A 119 -1.00 -15.76 -9.62
C HIS A 119 -0.99 -14.24 -9.76
N GLY A 120 0.19 -13.63 -9.68
CA GLY A 120 0.35 -12.21 -9.87
C GLY A 120 1.79 -11.74 -9.65
N LYS A 121 2.01 -10.45 -9.89
CA LYS A 121 3.29 -9.78 -9.68
C LYS A 121 3.21 -8.88 -8.47
N CYS A 122 4.19 -9.01 -7.58
CA CYS A 122 4.36 -8.08 -6.47
C CYS A 122 5.06 -6.81 -6.95
N MET A 123 4.37 -5.68 -6.88
CA MET A 123 4.85 -4.42 -7.43
C MET A 123 4.75 -3.30 -6.39
N SER A 124 5.69 -2.36 -6.43
CA SER A 124 5.60 -1.13 -5.63
C SER A 124 4.54 -0.20 -6.23
N MET A 125 4.06 0.76 -5.44
CA MET A 125 3.16 1.81 -5.92
C MET A 125 3.71 2.53 -7.17
N ARG A 126 5.03 2.83 -7.19
CA ARG A 126 5.72 3.40 -8.35
C ARG A 126 5.62 2.49 -9.58
N ALA A 127 5.93 1.22 -9.40
CA ALA A 127 5.93 0.26 -10.49
C ALA A 127 4.51 0.03 -11.03
N MET A 128 3.49 0.00 -10.15
CA MET A 128 2.09 -0.12 -10.55
C MET A 128 1.62 1.11 -11.33
N ALA A 129 1.95 2.33 -10.88
CA ALA A 129 1.56 3.56 -11.57
C ALA A 129 2.13 3.65 -13.01
N ALA A 130 3.36 3.16 -13.22
CA ALA A 130 3.99 3.15 -14.54
C ALA A 130 3.54 1.97 -15.42
N ALA A 131 2.99 0.91 -14.82
CA ALA A 131 2.57 -0.27 -15.55
C ALA A 131 1.12 -0.11 -15.99
N LYS A 132 0.90 -0.06 -17.30
CA LYS A 132 -0.44 -0.12 -17.90
C LYS A 132 -0.62 -1.48 -18.56
N ASN A 133 -1.67 -2.19 -18.19
CA ASN A 133 -2.02 -3.47 -18.82
C ASN A 133 -3.48 -3.52 -19.28
N ASP A 134 -4.26 -2.43 -19.20
CA ASP A 134 -5.66 -2.33 -19.65
C ASP A 134 -6.63 -3.39 -19.04
N TYR A 135 -6.18 -4.16 -18.06
CA TYR A 135 -6.95 -5.19 -17.37
C TYR A 135 -7.25 -4.80 -15.93
N ASN A 136 -6.21 -4.68 -15.11
CA ASN A 136 -6.31 -4.24 -13.70
C ASN A 136 -5.45 -3.00 -13.41
N LEU A 137 -4.65 -2.56 -14.38
CA LEU A 137 -3.97 -1.27 -14.40
C LEU A 137 -4.33 -0.56 -15.72
N LEU A 138 -5.27 0.38 -15.63
CA LEU A 138 -5.92 1.06 -16.75
C LEU A 138 -5.26 2.40 -17.12
N TYR A 139 -4.47 2.97 -16.22
CA TYR A 139 -3.86 4.29 -16.32
C TYR A 139 -2.34 4.17 -16.32
N SER A 140 -1.69 5.18 -16.90
CA SER A 140 -0.24 5.34 -16.79
C SER A 140 0.02 6.68 -16.13
N ALA A 141 0.67 6.66 -14.98
CA ALA A 141 1.00 7.84 -14.20
C ALA A 141 2.41 7.72 -13.60
N THR A 142 3.00 8.87 -13.23
CA THR A 142 4.22 8.89 -12.43
C THR A 142 3.85 8.88 -10.95
N TYR A 143 4.57 8.13 -10.12
CA TYR A 143 4.35 8.09 -8.68
C TYR A 143 5.70 8.13 -7.97
N ASP A 144 6.34 9.30 -8.03
CA ASP A 144 7.75 9.48 -7.68
C ASP A 144 7.98 10.36 -6.45
N SER A 145 7.11 11.36 -6.23
CA SER A 145 7.21 12.26 -5.08
C SER A 145 6.62 11.73 -3.77
N PRO A 146 5.58 10.86 -3.76
CA PRO A 146 5.06 10.32 -2.51
C PRO A 146 6.08 9.44 -1.79
N TRP A 147 6.11 9.54 -0.46
CA TRP A 147 7.12 8.87 0.38
C TRP A 147 7.03 7.34 0.32
N ASP A 148 5.86 6.81 -0.02
CA ASP A 148 5.51 5.41 -0.01
C ASP A 148 5.69 4.70 -1.37
N ALA A 149 6.09 5.45 -2.39
CA ALA A 149 6.27 4.99 -3.78
C ALA A 149 7.00 3.65 -3.92
N ASP A 150 8.07 3.44 -3.15
CA ASP A 150 8.86 2.20 -3.10
C ASP A 150 8.85 1.52 -1.74
N ARG A 151 7.83 1.81 -0.93
CA ARG A 151 7.67 1.25 0.42
C ARG A 151 6.42 0.42 0.56
N ILE A 152 5.34 0.75 -0.14
CA ILE A 152 4.12 -0.07 -0.15
C ILE A 152 4.14 -0.94 -1.41
N PHE A 153 3.98 -2.24 -1.20
CA PHE A 153 3.94 -3.24 -2.26
C PHE A 153 2.62 -4.00 -2.22
N GLY A 154 1.96 -4.13 -3.36
CA GLY A 154 0.74 -4.90 -3.53
C GLY A 154 0.81 -5.85 -4.72
N CYS A 155 -0.21 -6.72 -4.81
CA CYS A 155 -0.30 -7.70 -5.87
C CYS A 155 -1.10 -7.17 -7.06
N VAL A 156 -0.51 -7.28 -8.24
CA VAL A 156 -1.19 -7.13 -9.52
C VAL A 156 -1.48 -8.54 -10.03
N CYS A 157 -2.76 -8.94 -10.00
CA CYS A 157 -3.15 -10.31 -10.29
C CYS A 157 -3.08 -10.64 -11.78
N ASP A 158 -2.74 -11.89 -12.07
CA ASP A 158 -2.83 -12.45 -13.41
C ASP A 158 -4.30 -12.60 -13.82
N HIS A 159 -4.56 -12.69 -15.13
CA HIS A 159 -5.91 -12.82 -15.66
C HIS A 159 -6.66 -14.01 -15.04
N GLY A 160 -7.89 -13.77 -14.59
CA GLY A 160 -8.74 -14.76 -13.94
C GLY A 160 -8.51 -14.91 -12.43
N TYR A 161 -7.63 -14.10 -11.84
CA TYR A 161 -7.39 -14.03 -10.40
C TYR A 161 -7.67 -12.63 -9.86
N THR A 162 -8.11 -12.58 -8.60
CA THR A 162 -8.51 -11.36 -7.90
C THR A 162 -8.28 -11.50 -6.39
N GLY A 163 -8.64 -10.46 -5.65
CA GLY A 163 -8.37 -10.33 -4.23
C GLY A 163 -7.00 -9.73 -3.94
N VAL A 164 -6.80 -9.31 -2.69
CA VAL A 164 -5.61 -8.56 -2.26
C VAL A 164 -4.28 -9.30 -2.46
N ASP A 165 -4.31 -10.63 -2.46
CA ASP A 165 -3.14 -11.50 -2.62
C ASP A 165 -3.28 -12.46 -3.82
N CYS A 166 -4.23 -12.21 -4.71
CA CYS A 166 -4.55 -13.05 -5.88
C CYS A 166 -4.94 -14.50 -5.54
N SER A 167 -5.45 -14.75 -4.33
CA SER A 167 -5.92 -16.08 -3.94
C SER A 167 -7.30 -16.43 -4.49
N LEU A 168 -8.06 -15.44 -4.96
CA LEU A 168 -9.45 -15.63 -5.41
C LEU A 168 -9.49 -15.78 -6.93
N ARG A 169 -10.38 -16.63 -7.43
CA ARG A 169 -10.71 -16.73 -8.84
C ARG A 169 -11.76 -15.68 -9.20
N GLN A 170 -11.55 -15.03 -10.34
CA GLN A 170 -12.56 -14.18 -10.95
C GLN A 170 -13.64 -15.07 -11.59
N CYS A 171 -14.91 -14.83 -11.26
CA CYS A 171 -16.01 -15.49 -11.97
C CYS A 171 -16.22 -14.86 -13.36
N PRO A 172 -16.86 -15.59 -14.29
CA PRO A 172 -17.28 -15.04 -15.56
C PRO A 172 -18.15 -13.80 -15.38
N TYR A 173 -17.97 -12.83 -16.26
CA TYR A 173 -18.82 -11.66 -16.40
C TYR A 173 -19.58 -11.77 -17.71
N GLY A 174 -20.75 -11.17 -17.78
CA GLY A 174 -21.58 -11.20 -18.98
C GLY A 174 -22.73 -10.22 -18.91
N ASP A 175 -23.47 -10.16 -20.02
CA ASP A 175 -24.69 -9.40 -20.17
C ASP A 175 -25.85 -10.10 -19.44
N ASP A 176 -26.83 -9.34 -18.97
CA ASP A 176 -28.04 -9.90 -18.35
C ASP A 176 -28.97 -10.39 -19.47
N PRO A 177 -29.24 -11.70 -19.66
CA PRO A 177 -29.88 -12.20 -20.90
C PRO A 177 -31.33 -11.75 -21.14
N ILE A 178 -31.90 -10.95 -20.24
CA ILE A 178 -33.26 -10.41 -20.35
C ILE A 178 -33.29 -8.88 -20.47
N SER A 179 -32.15 -8.20 -20.41
CA SER A 179 -32.06 -6.82 -20.89
C SER A 179 -32.24 -6.80 -22.41
N SER A 180 -32.70 -5.66 -22.94
CA SER A 180 -33.07 -5.54 -24.34
C SER A 180 -32.73 -4.16 -24.88
N GLY A 181 -32.60 -4.05 -26.21
CA GLY A 181 -32.24 -2.80 -26.88
C GLY A 181 -30.76 -2.41 -26.71
N GLN A 182 -29.91 -3.37 -26.34
CA GLN A 182 -28.48 -3.16 -26.19
C GLN A 182 -27.72 -3.52 -27.45
N VAL A 183 -26.51 -2.98 -27.56
CA VAL A 183 -25.61 -3.20 -28.69
C VAL A 183 -24.23 -3.58 -28.18
N ASP A 184 -23.53 -4.39 -28.96
CA ASP A 184 -22.13 -4.76 -28.72
C ASP A 184 -21.19 -3.59 -29.07
N GLU A 185 -20.06 -3.52 -28.38
CA GLU A 185 -18.99 -2.61 -28.76
C GLU A 185 -18.47 -2.99 -30.14
N MET A 186 -18.28 -1.98 -31.00
CA MET A 186 -17.63 -2.15 -32.29
C MET A 186 -16.56 -1.09 -32.48
N GLN A 187 -15.31 -1.52 -32.60
CA GLN A 187 -14.15 -0.68 -32.92
C GLN A 187 -13.75 -0.90 -34.38
N ALA A 188 -13.06 0.07 -34.98
CA ALA A 188 -12.50 -0.07 -36.32
C ALA A 188 -10.98 0.05 -36.27
N VAL A 189 -10.28 -0.83 -36.99
CA VAL A 189 -8.85 -0.74 -37.25
C VAL A 189 -8.68 -0.42 -38.72
N SER A 190 -8.28 0.81 -39.02
CA SER A 190 -8.14 1.30 -40.38
C SER A 190 -6.68 1.31 -40.79
N CYS A 191 -6.35 0.61 -41.88
CA CYS A 191 -4.99 0.44 -42.36
C CYS A 191 -4.87 0.78 -43.84
N LEU A 192 -3.86 1.60 -44.16
CA LEU A 192 -3.42 1.93 -45.51
C LEU A 192 -1.96 1.52 -45.67
N CYS A 193 -1.65 0.86 -46.78
CA CYS A 193 -0.29 0.48 -47.14
C CYS A 193 -0.11 0.60 -48.66
N ASP A 194 0.38 1.76 -49.11
CA ASP A 194 0.71 2.00 -50.51
C ASP A 194 2.23 1.94 -50.72
N GLY A 195 2.70 0.86 -51.36
CA GLY A 195 4.13 0.59 -51.55
C GLY A 195 4.90 0.28 -50.27
N CYS A 196 4.19 -0.01 -49.18
CA CYS A 196 4.77 -0.38 -47.89
C CYS A 196 4.90 -1.91 -47.76
N THR A 197 5.78 -2.37 -46.86
CA THR A 197 5.91 -3.79 -46.49
C THR A 197 6.07 -3.90 -44.98
N GLY A 198 5.69 -5.02 -44.38
CA GLY A 198 5.85 -5.25 -42.95
C GLY A 198 4.57 -5.71 -42.28
N THR A 199 4.59 -5.69 -40.95
CA THR A 199 3.50 -6.23 -40.12
C THR A 199 3.07 -5.21 -39.08
N PHE A 200 1.92 -5.43 -38.46
CA PHE A 200 1.52 -4.73 -37.25
C PHE A 200 1.04 -5.74 -36.20
N THR A 201 0.97 -5.29 -34.95
CA THR A 201 0.38 -6.08 -33.86
C THR A 201 -0.75 -5.29 -33.20
N LEU A 202 -1.76 -6.01 -32.74
CA LEU A 202 -2.82 -5.44 -31.90
C LEU A 202 -2.59 -5.92 -30.46
N SER A 203 -2.71 -5.01 -29.51
CA SER A 203 -2.65 -5.35 -28.09
C SER A 203 -3.96 -5.02 -27.40
N PHE A 204 -4.39 -5.92 -26.52
CA PHE A 204 -5.59 -5.79 -25.70
C PHE A 204 -5.32 -6.35 -24.31
N ARG A 205 -5.55 -5.54 -23.28
CA ARG A 205 -5.47 -5.99 -21.88
C ARG A 205 -4.15 -6.68 -21.51
N GLY A 206 -3.03 -6.17 -22.04
CA GLY A 206 -1.67 -6.64 -21.73
C GLY A 206 -1.21 -7.84 -22.56
N GLU A 207 -2.07 -8.38 -23.43
CA GLU A 207 -1.72 -9.41 -24.40
C GLU A 207 -1.56 -8.79 -25.79
N THR A 208 -0.70 -9.38 -26.63
CA THR A 208 -0.40 -8.89 -27.98
C THR A 208 -0.54 -10.04 -28.97
N THR A 209 -1.21 -9.78 -30.09
CA THR A 209 -1.37 -10.77 -31.17
C THR A 209 -0.02 -11.19 -31.73
N ARG A 210 0.01 -12.32 -32.46
CA ARG A 210 1.10 -12.55 -33.41
C ARG A 210 1.22 -11.37 -34.39
N PRO A 211 2.38 -11.16 -35.02
CA PRO A 211 2.50 -10.22 -36.13
C PRO A 211 1.45 -10.52 -37.21
N LEU A 212 0.71 -9.48 -37.60
CA LEU A 212 -0.30 -9.49 -38.66
C LEU A 212 0.28 -8.83 -39.91
N ASP A 213 0.24 -9.53 -41.03
CA ASP A 213 0.68 -8.99 -42.32
C ASP A 213 -0.51 -8.36 -43.03
N GLY A 214 -0.44 -7.04 -43.25
CA GLY A 214 -1.51 -6.28 -43.87
C GLY A 214 -1.97 -6.81 -45.24
N SER A 215 -1.05 -7.40 -46.00
CA SER A 215 -1.29 -7.87 -47.37
C SER A 215 -1.70 -9.35 -47.47
N VAL A 216 -1.63 -10.09 -46.36
CA VAL A 216 -1.89 -11.55 -46.33
C VAL A 216 -3.02 -11.90 -45.37
N ASP A 217 -3.05 -11.28 -44.20
CA ASP A 217 -4.07 -11.56 -43.21
C ASP A 217 -5.44 -11.03 -43.66
N THR A 218 -6.48 -11.78 -43.32
CA THR A 218 -7.89 -11.54 -43.68
C THR A 218 -8.71 -11.33 -42.42
N ALA A 219 -10.01 -11.02 -42.56
CA ALA A 219 -10.94 -11.00 -41.41
C ALA A 219 -10.88 -12.29 -40.56
N ALA A 220 -10.79 -13.45 -41.20
CA ALA A 220 -10.77 -14.73 -40.50
C ALA A 220 -9.48 -14.94 -39.70
N THR A 221 -8.33 -14.56 -40.26
CA THR A 221 -7.05 -14.74 -39.57
C THR A 221 -6.84 -13.67 -38.50
N LEU A 222 -7.40 -12.47 -38.67
CA LEU A 222 -7.47 -11.45 -37.62
C LEU A 222 -8.38 -11.89 -36.47
N LYS A 223 -9.58 -12.42 -36.76
CA LYS A 223 -10.47 -13.01 -35.75
C LYS A 223 -9.73 -14.06 -34.93
N ALA A 224 -9.07 -15.01 -35.59
CA ALA A 224 -8.30 -16.05 -34.91
C ALA A 224 -7.16 -15.48 -34.06
N ALA A 225 -6.43 -14.48 -34.57
CA ALA A 225 -5.34 -13.85 -33.82
C ALA A 225 -5.83 -13.08 -32.57
N LEU A 226 -7.02 -12.48 -32.64
CA LEU A 226 -7.65 -11.81 -31.49
C LEU A 226 -8.19 -12.83 -30.48
N GLU A 227 -8.85 -13.90 -30.93
CA GLU A 227 -9.39 -14.97 -30.05
C GLU A 227 -8.30 -15.87 -29.45
N ASP A 228 -7.06 -15.81 -29.96
CA ASP A 228 -5.88 -16.42 -29.32
C ASP A 228 -5.41 -15.64 -28.08
N LEU A 229 -5.83 -14.37 -27.90
CA LEU A 229 -5.51 -13.59 -26.71
C LEU A 229 -6.36 -14.09 -25.53
N LEU A 230 -5.74 -14.43 -24.40
CA LEU A 230 -6.45 -14.93 -23.21
C LEU A 230 -7.49 -13.94 -22.64
N THR A 231 -7.38 -12.67 -23.03
CA THR A 231 -8.21 -11.56 -22.58
C THR A 231 -9.40 -11.27 -23.51
N ILE A 232 -9.49 -11.94 -24.66
CA ILE A 232 -10.60 -11.86 -25.61
C ILE A 232 -11.21 -13.26 -25.76
N ARG A 233 -12.50 -13.39 -25.45
CA ARG A 233 -13.22 -14.66 -25.61
C ARG A 233 -13.99 -14.77 -26.92
N GLY A 234 -14.42 -13.65 -27.49
CA GLY A 234 -15.19 -13.69 -28.72
C GLY A 234 -15.29 -12.34 -29.44
N VAL A 235 -14.94 -12.36 -30.72
CA VAL A 235 -15.10 -11.20 -31.62
C VAL A 235 -15.67 -11.63 -32.96
N SER A 236 -16.38 -10.73 -33.63
CA SER A 236 -16.65 -10.84 -35.07
C SER A 236 -15.85 -9.77 -35.81
N VAL A 237 -15.30 -10.15 -36.97
CA VAL A 237 -14.45 -9.27 -37.78
C VAL A 237 -14.99 -9.21 -39.19
N THR A 238 -15.19 -7.99 -39.68
CA THR A 238 -15.59 -7.74 -41.09
C THR A 238 -14.67 -6.68 -41.69
N LEU A 239 -14.35 -6.81 -42.98
CA LEU A 239 -13.52 -5.82 -43.69
C LEU A 239 -14.40 -4.95 -44.59
N ASN A 240 -14.05 -3.67 -44.67
CA ASN A 240 -14.62 -2.73 -45.63
C ASN A 240 -13.48 -2.08 -46.43
N GLY A 241 -13.58 -2.13 -47.76
CA GLY A 241 -12.56 -1.61 -48.69
C GLY A 241 -11.72 -2.66 -49.40
N GLY A 242 -11.51 -3.83 -48.80
CA GLY A 242 -10.65 -4.88 -49.36
C GLY A 242 -10.89 -6.28 -48.79
N THR A 243 -10.03 -7.23 -49.17
CA THR A 243 -10.08 -8.65 -48.69
C THR A 243 -8.99 -9.00 -47.68
N THR A 244 -8.00 -8.13 -47.53
CA THR A 244 -6.86 -8.23 -46.60
C THR A 244 -6.85 -7.03 -45.66
N LEU A 245 -6.10 -7.08 -44.56
CA LEU A 245 -6.16 -6.06 -43.51
C LEU A 245 -5.68 -4.67 -43.93
N CYS A 246 -4.82 -4.57 -44.94
CA CYS A 246 -4.34 -3.33 -45.53
C CYS A 246 -4.24 -3.50 -47.06
N ASP A 247 -4.46 -2.41 -47.80
CA ASP A 247 -4.13 -2.31 -49.22
C ASP A 247 -3.76 -0.86 -49.58
N SER A 248 -3.57 -0.58 -50.87
CA SER A 248 -3.17 0.74 -51.37
C SER A 248 -4.29 1.79 -51.33
N ASP A 249 -5.56 1.37 -51.23
CA ASP A 249 -6.72 2.26 -51.17
C ASP A 249 -7.23 2.44 -49.71
N GLY A 250 -6.75 1.58 -48.81
CA GLY A 250 -7.09 1.54 -47.39
C GLY A 250 -8.23 0.56 -47.11
N VAL A 251 -8.09 -0.19 -46.01
CA VAL A 251 -9.11 -1.13 -45.51
C VAL A 251 -9.41 -0.83 -44.05
N SER A 252 -10.69 -0.88 -43.69
CA SER A 252 -11.12 -0.82 -42.29
C SER A 252 -11.63 -2.18 -41.84
N ALA A 253 -10.96 -2.76 -40.84
CA ALA A 253 -11.41 -3.95 -40.13
C ALA A 253 -12.32 -3.54 -38.98
N LEU A 254 -13.60 -3.89 -39.08
CA LEU A 254 -14.60 -3.67 -38.04
C LEU A 254 -14.62 -4.87 -37.11
N ILE A 255 -14.33 -4.62 -35.84
CA ILE A 255 -14.17 -5.62 -34.80
C ILE A 255 -15.30 -5.39 -33.80
N THR A 256 -16.29 -6.28 -33.80
CA THR A 256 -17.37 -6.28 -32.81
C THR A 256 -17.02 -7.25 -31.69
N PHE A 257 -16.97 -6.76 -30.45
CA PHE A 257 -16.75 -7.58 -29.27
C PHE A 257 -18.05 -8.28 -28.90
N THR A 258 -18.12 -9.58 -29.18
CA THR A 258 -19.35 -10.36 -28.96
C THR A 258 -19.46 -10.90 -27.55
N TYR A 259 -18.34 -10.92 -26.79
CA TYR A 259 -18.33 -11.34 -25.39
C TYR A 259 -17.90 -10.25 -24.43
N GLU A 260 -16.80 -9.54 -24.69
CA GLU A 260 -16.36 -8.43 -23.85
C GLU A 260 -17.36 -7.28 -23.99
N HIS A 261 -18.37 -7.23 -23.12
CA HIS A 261 -19.49 -6.29 -23.21
C HIS A 261 -19.19 -4.94 -22.55
N GLY A 262 -20.07 -3.97 -22.79
CA GLY A 262 -19.99 -2.60 -22.28
C GLY A 262 -19.09 -1.71 -23.13
N ASP A 263 -18.63 -0.60 -22.54
CA ASP A 263 -17.63 0.30 -23.14
C ASP A 263 -16.24 -0.32 -23.00
N VAL A 264 -15.79 -0.99 -24.06
CA VAL A 264 -14.53 -1.77 -24.05
C VAL A 264 -13.35 -0.84 -24.38
N PRO A 265 -12.22 -0.93 -23.65
CA PRO A 265 -11.02 -0.17 -23.99
C PRO A 265 -10.57 -0.35 -25.44
N ALA A 266 -10.04 0.72 -26.03
CA ALA A 266 -9.52 0.72 -27.39
C ALA A 266 -8.40 -0.32 -27.58
N LEU A 267 -8.40 -1.03 -28.71
CA LEU A 267 -7.24 -1.80 -29.15
C LEU A 267 -6.05 -0.87 -29.39
N VAL A 268 -4.85 -1.33 -29.02
CA VAL A 268 -3.61 -0.60 -29.28
C VAL A 268 -2.90 -1.20 -30.47
N ALA A 269 -2.89 -0.48 -31.59
CA ALA A 269 -2.21 -0.90 -32.81
C ALA A 269 -0.76 -0.39 -32.85
N THR A 270 0.19 -1.29 -33.07
CA THR A 270 1.62 -0.94 -33.20
C THR A 270 2.13 -1.36 -34.58
N PRO A 271 2.40 -0.40 -35.49
CA PRO A 271 2.87 -0.71 -36.83
C PRO A 271 4.39 -0.98 -36.87
N SER A 272 4.80 -1.86 -37.78
CA SER A 272 6.20 -2.12 -38.16
C SER A 272 6.30 -2.15 -39.70
N PHE A 273 5.86 -1.06 -40.33
CA PHE A 273 5.90 -0.88 -41.78
C PHE A 273 7.19 -0.21 -42.23
N VAL A 274 7.65 -0.59 -43.43
CA VAL A 274 8.87 -0.07 -44.07
C VAL A 274 8.56 0.30 -45.52
N GLY A 275 9.00 1.49 -45.93
CA GLY A 275 8.77 2.03 -47.27
C GLY A 275 7.34 2.53 -47.49
N GLY A 276 7.13 3.18 -48.64
CA GLY A 276 5.80 3.62 -49.06
C GLY A 276 5.11 4.65 -48.15
N THR A 277 3.81 4.81 -48.36
CA THR A 277 2.91 5.56 -47.47
C THR A 277 2.09 4.57 -46.66
N SER A 278 2.10 4.71 -45.33
CA SER A 278 1.34 3.83 -44.44
C SER A 278 0.59 4.62 -43.37
N SER A 279 -0.62 4.18 -43.06
CA SER A 279 -1.41 4.67 -41.93
C SER A 279 -2.02 3.49 -41.18
N LEU A 280 -2.03 3.53 -39.86
CA LEU A 280 -2.70 2.55 -39.02
C LEU A 280 -3.33 3.28 -37.84
N THR A 281 -4.66 3.27 -37.80
CA THR A 281 -5.45 3.96 -36.77
C THR A 281 -6.48 3.01 -36.18
N VAL A 282 -6.82 3.25 -34.91
CA VAL A 282 -7.92 2.57 -34.24
C VAL A 282 -8.97 3.62 -33.92
N GLU A 283 -10.15 3.47 -34.50
CA GLU A 283 -11.31 4.30 -34.22
C GLU A 283 -12.21 3.59 -33.20
N THR A 284 -12.66 4.33 -32.18
CA THR A 284 -13.61 3.85 -31.16
C THR A 284 -14.79 4.82 -31.04
N GLY A 285 -15.88 4.40 -30.40
CA GLY A 285 -16.95 5.31 -30.05
C GLY A 285 -16.49 6.29 -28.95
N VAL A 286 -16.98 7.53 -28.98
CA VAL A 286 -16.78 8.50 -27.88
C VAL A 286 -18.15 8.88 -27.34
N SER A 287 -18.44 8.47 -26.10
CA SER A 287 -19.57 8.96 -25.31
C SER A 287 -20.90 9.01 -26.09
N LEU A 288 -21.37 7.85 -26.54
CA LEU A 288 -22.63 7.59 -27.28
C LEU A 288 -22.63 7.92 -28.79
N TYR A 289 -21.57 8.51 -29.33
CA TYR A 289 -21.42 8.76 -30.76
C TYR A 289 -20.29 7.91 -31.34
N GLY A 290 -20.59 7.18 -32.41
CA GLY A 290 -19.59 6.46 -33.18
C GLY A 290 -18.64 7.40 -33.90
N THR A 291 -17.39 6.96 -34.03
CA THR A 291 -16.40 7.53 -34.95
C THR A 291 -16.50 6.79 -36.28
N GLN A 292 -16.44 7.51 -37.40
CA GLN A 292 -16.48 6.88 -38.72
C GLN A 292 -15.15 6.17 -39.00
N ALA A 293 -15.22 4.92 -39.45
CA ALA A 293 -14.04 4.20 -39.95
C ALA A 293 -13.39 4.97 -41.10
N MET A 294 -12.06 4.89 -41.26
CA MET A 294 -11.35 5.76 -42.18
C MET A 294 -11.49 5.34 -43.65
N TYR A 295 -11.63 4.04 -43.93
CA TYR A 295 -11.59 3.49 -45.28
C TYR A 295 -12.79 2.59 -45.61
N GLY A 296 -12.91 2.25 -46.89
CA GLY A 296 -13.98 1.40 -47.42
C GLY A 296 -15.15 2.13 -48.07
N SER A 297 -15.99 1.37 -48.77
CA SER A 297 -17.23 1.88 -49.37
C SER A 297 -18.25 2.14 -48.26
N THR A 298 -18.67 3.39 -48.09
CA THR A 298 -19.55 3.83 -47.00
C THR A 298 -19.05 3.36 -45.61
N PRO A 299 -17.98 3.96 -45.08
CA PRO A 299 -17.39 3.52 -43.83
C PRO A 299 -18.42 3.65 -42.69
N PRO A 300 -18.72 2.56 -41.97
CA PRO A 300 -19.69 2.60 -40.89
C PRO A 300 -19.13 3.35 -39.68
N LEU A 301 -20.05 3.77 -38.81
CA LEU A 301 -19.72 4.32 -37.50
C LEU A 301 -19.39 3.17 -36.53
N THR A 302 -18.37 3.36 -35.71
CA THR A 302 -18.12 2.53 -34.53
C THR A 302 -19.28 2.63 -33.54
N VAL A 303 -19.37 1.69 -32.60
CA VAL A 303 -20.48 1.62 -31.65
C VAL A 303 -19.91 1.49 -30.26
N THR A 304 -20.30 2.39 -29.35
CA THR A 304 -20.05 2.22 -27.91
C THR A 304 -21.01 1.16 -27.36
N GLY A 305 -20.49 0.07 -26.83
CA GLY A 305 -21.27 -1.04 -26.30
C GLY A 305 -22.12 -0.64 -25.09
N THR A 306 -23.36 -1.13 -25.04
CA THR A 306 -24.34 -0.81 -23.97
C THR A 306 -24.81 -2.02 -23.18
N LYS A 307 -24.37 -3.22 -23.59
CA LYS A 307 -24.56 -4.46 -22.82
C LYS A 307 -23.89 -4.36 -21.45
N GLU A 308 -24.50 -4.97 -20.44
CA GLU A 308 -23.92 -4.96 -19.11
C GLU A 308 -22.72 -5.90 -19.00
N TRP A 309 -21.84 -5.63 -18.05
CA TRP A 309 -20.70 -6.47 -17.71
C TRP A 309 -20.76 -6.85 -16.24
N LEU A 310 -21.67 -7.77 -15.91
CA LEU A 310 -21.99 -8.14 -14.53
C LEU A 310 -21.39 -9.50 -14.19
N GLU A 311 -20.89 -9.64 -12.95
CA GLU A 311 -20.47 -10.93 -12.42
C GLU A 311 -21.64 -11.91 -12.49
N CYS A 312 -21.41 -13.08 -13.07
CA CYS A 312 -22.44 -14.10 -13.32
C CYS A 312 -23.69 -13.55 -14.02
N SER A 313 -23.50 -12.63 -14.99
CA SER A 313 -24.58 -11.96 -15.75
C SER A 313 -25.65 -11.31 -14.87
N GLY A 314 -25.34 -11.04 -13.59
CA GLY A 314 -26.32 -10.55 -12.60
C GLY A 314 -27.41 -11.57 -12.23
N ARG A 315 -27.22 -12.86 -12.55
CA ARG A 315 -28.20 -13.94 -12.41
C ARG A 315 -27.68 -15.15 -11.66
N GLY A 316 -26.61 -15.00 -10.90
CA GLY A 316 -26.06 -16.08 -10.08
C GLY A 316 -25.14 -15.58 -8.97
N THR A 317 -24.73 -16.50 -8.11
CA THR A 317 -23.69 -16.26 -7.10
C THR A 317 -22.34 -16.76 -7.62
N CYS A 318 -21.29 -15.97 -7.42
CA CYS A 318 -19.94 -16.38 -7.73
C CYS A 318 -19.32 -17.23 -6.61
N ASN A 319 -18.78 -18.39 -6.95
CA ASN A 319 -17.86 -19.12 -6.08
C ASN A 319 -16.41 -18.73 -6.41
N THR A 320 -15.86 -17.78 -5.64
CA THR A 320 -14.52 -17.22 -5.85
C THR A 320 -13.38 -18.19 -5.53
N LEU A 321 -13.63 -19.39 -4.98
CA LEU A 321 -12.59 -20.40 -4.80
C LEU A 321 -12.27 -21.13 -6.10
N ILE A 322 -13.27 -21.32 -6.96
CA ILE A 322 -13.15 -22.08 -8.21
C ILE A 322 -13.45 -21.25 -9.47
N GLY A 323 -14.03 -20.05 -9.33
CA GLY A 323 -14.34 -19.15 -10.44
C GLY A 323 -15.54 -19.60 -11.25
N VAL A 324 -16.56 -20.17 -10.61
CA VAL A 324 -17.76 -20.71 -11.28
C VAL A 324 -19.01 -20.08 -10.70
N CYS A 325 -19.95 -19.71 -11.58
CA CYS A 325 -21.23 -19.15 -11.20
C CYS A 325 -22.26 -20.23 -10.87
N ALA A 326 -22.98 -20.07 -9.77
CA ALA A 326 -24.18 -20.83 -9.46
C ALA A 326 -25.41 -20.02 -9.88
N CYS A 327 -26.04 -20.44 -10.98
CA CYS A 327 -27.12 -19.69 -11.62
C CYS A 327 -28.47 -19.82 -10.91
N ALA A 328 -29.26 -18.76 -10.99
CA ALA A 328 -30.64 -18.74 -10.57
C ALA A 328 -31.50 -19.65 -11.46
N ALA A 329 -32.68 -20.04 -10.96
CA ALA A 329 -33.62 -20.84 -11.71
C ALA A 329 -34.02 -20.15 -13.03
N GLY A 330 -33.96 -20.88 -14.14
CA GLY A 330 -34.24 -20.36 -15.49
C GLY A 330 -33.01 -19.78 -16.20
N PHE A 331 -31.87 -19.68 -15.51
CA PHE A 331 -30.61 -19.20 -16.08
C PHE A 331 -29.56 -20.30 -16.14
N GLY A 332 -28.66 -20.22 -17.11
CA GLY A 332 -27.63 -21.22 -17.31
C GLY A 332 -26.44 -20.73 -18.13
N PRO A 333 -25.52 -21.65 -18.47
CA PRO A 333 -24.34 -21.32 -19.24
C PRO A 333 -24.65 -20.73 -20.62
N SER A 334 -23.93 -19.69 -21.04
CA SER A 334 -24.12 -19.03 -22.34
C SER A 334 -23.12 -19.47 -23.42
N ASP A 335 -23.46 -19.20 -24.68
CA ASP A 335 -22.62 -19.33 -25.87
C ASP A 335 -21.86 -18.04 -26.20
N ALA A 336 -21.21 -17.45 -25.19
CA ALA A 336 -20.50 -16.19 -25.31
C ALA A 336 -21.40 -14.97 -25.54
N GLY A 337 -22.46 -14.83 -24.72
CA GLY A 337 -23.26 -13.60 -24.71
C GLY A 337 -24.19 -13.43 -25.93
N LEU A 338 -24.34 -14.46 -26.75
CA LEU A 338 -25.25 -14.48 -27.92
C LEU A 338 -26.68 -14.92 -27.55
N GLY A 339 -26.95 -15.11 -26.26
CA GLY A 339 -28.28 -15.41 -25.74
C GLY A 339 -28.73 -16.87 -25.91
N ASN A 340 -27.85 -17.79 -26.35
CA ASN A 340 -28.16 -19.22 -26.39
C ASN A 340 -27.42 -19.99 -25.29
N SER A 341 -27.84 -21.23 -25.08
CA SER A 341 -27.18 -22.15 -24.16
C SER A 341 -25.81 -22.55 -24.72
N GLY A 342 -24.77 -22.48 -23.89
CA GLY A 342 -23.40 -22.83 -24.27
C GLY A 342 -22.60 -23.48 -23.16
N SER A 343 -21.29 -23.32 -23.18
CA SER A 343 -20.37 -23.93 -22.20
C SER A 343 -19.84 -22.95 -21.16
N ILE A 344 -20.07 -21.64 -21.32
CA ILE A 344 -19.56 -20.62 -20.42
C ILE A 344 -20.50 -20.53 -19.22
N VAL A 345 -20.05 -20.92 -18.04
CA VAL A 345 -20.89 -20.94 -16.82
C VAL A 345 -20.98 -19.52 -16.22
N ASP A 346 -21.64 -18.61 -16.93
CA ASP A 346 -21.81 -17.19 -16.61
C ASP A 346 -23.25 -16.80 -16.26
N CYS A 347 -24.22 -17.71 -16.39
CA CYS A 347 -25.65 -17.42 -16.21
C CYS A 347 -26.23 -16.45 -17.26
N GLY A 348 -25.56 -16.33 -18.41
CA GLY A 348 -25.93 -15.48 -19.54
C GLY A 348 -26.90 -16.12 -20.53
N TYR A 349 -27.49 -17.28 -20.22
CA TYR A 349 -28.58 -17.88 -20.99
C TYR A 349 -29.88 -17.87 -20.19
N TYR A 350 -31.00 -17.47 -20.80
CA TYR A 350 -32.33 -17.51 -20.19
C TYR A 350 -33.25 -18.51 -20.93
N SER A 351 -33.83 -19.47 -20.21
CA SER A 351 -34.67 -20.52 -20.79
C SER A 351 -36.10 -20.07 -21.14
N GLY A 352 -36.43 -18.78 -21.01
CA GLY A 352 -37.78 -18.25 -21.23
C GLY A 352 -38.79 -18.62 -20.13
N SER A 353 -38.35 -19.26 -19.06
CA SER A 353 -39.20 -19.76 -17.97
C SER A 353 -38.51 -19.60 -16.62
N GLY A 354 -39.27 -19.55 -15.53
CA GLY A 354 -38.75 -19.47 -14.16
C GLY A 354 -38.61 -18.05 -13.59
N LEU A 355 -38.63 -17.01 -14.44
CA LEU A 355 -38.56 -15.61 -13.99
C LEU A 355 -39.94 -14.98 -13.81
N VAL A 356 -40.58 -15.29 -12.68
CA VAL A 356 -41.88 -14.69 -12.29
C VAL A 356 -41.76 -13.77 -11.08
N THR A 357 -40.60 -13.80 -10.42
CA THR A 357 -40.31 -13.05 -9.20
C THR A 357 -38.81 -12.90 -9.01
N CYS A 358 -38.39 -11.98 -8.13
CA CYS A 358 -36.98 -11.82 -7.81
C CYS A 358 -36.42 -13.04 -7.09
N ALA A 359 -35.11 -13.24 -7.24
CA ALA A 359 -34.37 -14.26 -6.52
C ALA A 359 -34.57 -14.16 -5.00
N GLY A 360 -34.45 -15.28 -4.31
CA GLY A 360 -34.73 -15.39 -2.89
C GLY A 360 -34.37 -16.76 -2.35
N ILE A 361 -34.84 -17.06 -1.14
CA ILE A 361 -34.54 -18.33 -0.48
C ILE A 361 -35.28 -19.44 -1.23
N SER A 362 -34.53 -20.44 -1.71
CA SER A 362 -35.09 -21.57 -2.45
C SER A 362 -36.20 -22.26 -1.65
N GLY A 363 -37.39 -22.41 -2.24
CA GLY A 363 -38.56 -23.01 -1.59
C GLY A 363 -39.34 -22.08 -0.64
N SER A 364 -39.00 -20.79 -0.57
CA SER A 364 -39.71 -19.78 0.22
C SER A 364 -40.36 -18.70 -0.65
N VAL A 365 -41.37 -18.01 -0.10
CA VAL A 365 -41.90 -16.76 -0.67
C VAL A 365 -40.99 -15.55 -0.41
N THR A 366 -39.96 -15.72 0.42
CA THR A 366 -38.97 -14.69 0.75
C THR A 366 -38.15 -14.30 -0.47
N ARG A 367 -38.23 -13.03 -0.85
CA ARG A 367 -37.46 -12.43 -1.96
C ARG A 367 -36.29 -11.63 -1.43
N CYS A 368 -35.22 -11.53 -2.22
CA CYS A 368 -34.02 -10.76 -1.93
C CYS A 368 -33.43 -11.07 -0.55
N TYR A 369 -33.51 -12.34 -0.12
CA TYR A 369 -33.08 -12.80 1.21
C TYR A 369 -33.61 -12.00 2.41
N SER A 370 -34.71 -11.26 2.26
CA SER A 370 -35.18 -10.27 3.25
C SER A 370 -34.17 -9.15 3.56
N HIS A 371 -33.18 -8.95 2.70
CA HIS A 371 -32.14 -7.91 2.76
C HIS A 371 -32.21 -6.98 1.55
N GLY A 372 -33.42 -6.74 1.05
CA GLY A 372 -33.62 -5.84 -0.07
C GLY A 372 -35.05 -5.84 -0.59
N ARG A 373 -35.30 -4.93 -1.54
CA ARG A 373 -36.57 -4.83 -2.26
C ARG A 373 -36.49 -5.48 -3.63
N CYS A 374 -37.54 -6.22 -3.99
CA CYS A 374 -37.71 -6.79 -5.32
C CYS A 374 -38.25 -5.74 -6.29
N LEU A 375 -37.48 -5.42 -7.33
CA LEU A 375 -37.97 -4.65 -8.48
C LEU A 375 -38.85 -5.58 -9.32
N GLY A 376 -40.01 -5.10 -9.77
CA GLY A 376 -40.94 -5.89 -10.59
C GLY A 376 -40.37 -6.27 -11.97
N GLY A 377 -41.23 -6.85 -12.81
CA GLY A 377 -40.87 -7.15 -14.20
C GLY A 377 -40.53 -5.88 -15.00
N PRO A 378 -39.78 -6.01 -16.10
CA PRO A 378 -39.36 -7.27 -16.71
C PRO A 378 -38.09 -7.89 -16.11
N LEU A 379 -37.29 -7.12 -15.36
CA LEU A 379 -35.95 -7.55 -14.93
C LEU A 379 -35.91 -8.35 -13.61
N TYR A 380 -36.92 -8.25 -12.74
CA TYR A 380 -37.01 -9.00 -11.48
C TYR A 380 -35.70 -9.00 -10.65
N ARG A 381 -35.11 -7.81 -10.48
CA ARG A 381 -33.81 -7.59 -9.83
C ARG A 381 -33.99 -7.19 -8.37
N CYS A 382 -33.11 -7.65 -7.49
CA CYS A 382 -33.09 -7.22 -6.10
C CYS A 382 -32.26 -5.93 -5.95
N LEU A 383 -32.84 -4.93 -5.27
CA LEU A 383 -32.08 -3.81 -4.74
C LEU A 383 -31.78 -4.09 -3.27
N CYS A 384 -30.53 -4.41 -2.97
CA CYS A 384 -30.10 -4.79 -1.64
C CYS A 384 -30.03 -3.61 -0.68
N ASP A 385 -30.35 -3.90 0.58
CA ASP A 385 -30.17 -3.00 1.70
C ASP A 385 -28.67 -2.76 1.97
N GLU A 386 -28.37 -1.72 2.74
CA GLU A 386 -27.00 -1.39 3.13
C GLU A 386 -26.32 -2.59 3.82
N GLY A 387 -25.06 -2.85 3.47
CA GLY A 387 -24.32 -3.99 4.00
C GLY A 387 -24.59 -5.33 3.31
N TYR A 388 -25.48 -5.40 2.31
CA TYR A 388 -25.73 -6.62 1.53
C TYR A 388 -25.51 -6.40 0.02
N GLY A 389 -25.24 -7.50 -0.68
CA GLY A 389 -24.91 -7.53 -2.10
C GLY A 389 -25.18 -8.90 -2.72
N GLY A 390 -24.71 -9.06 -3.96
CA GLY A 390 -25.06 -10.20 -4.81
C GLY A 390 -26.41 -10.03 -5.50
N TYR A 391 -26.75 -10.94 -6.40
CA TYR A 391 -27.96 -10.85 -7.23
C TYR A 391 -29.27 -11.02 -6.45
N ASP A 392 -29.21 -11.68 -5.29
CA ASP A 392 -30.34 -12.02 -4.42
C ASP A 392 -30.22 -11.42 -3.01
N CYS A 393 -29.24 -10.55 -2.77
CA CYS A 393 -28.94 -9.92 -1.49
C CYS A 393 -28.55 -10.88 -0.36
N SER A 394 -28.12 -12.11 -0.69
CA SER A 394 -27.65 -13.09 0.30
C SER A 394 -26.23 -12.82 0.82
N GLN A 395 -25.43 -12.03 0.09
CA GLN A 395 -24.02 -11.85 0.38
C GLN A 395 -23.80 -10.63 1.28
N PRO A 396 -23.26 -10.78 2.49
CA PRO A 396 -22.92 -9.63 3.31
C PRO A 396 -21.68 -8.93 2.74
N LYS A 397 -21.75 -7.61 2.59
CA LYS A 397 -20.64 -6.76 2.16
C LYS A 397 -19.71 -6.50 3.32
N CYS A 398 -18.41 -6.67 3.09
CA CYS A 398 -17.43 -6.28 4.08
C CYS A 398 -17.28 -4.75 4.21
N PRO A 399 -16.85 -4.25 5.38
CA PRO A 399 -16.53 -2.85 5.60
C PRO A 399 -15.56 -2.31 4.55
N THR A 400 -15.76 -1.05 4.19
CA THR A 400 -14.89 -0.33 3.26
C THR A 400 -14.03 0.68 4.00
N GLY A 401 -12.87 0.98 3.42
CA GLY A 401 -11.92 1.94 3.95
C GLY A 401 -11.01 2.45 2.83
N ARG A 402 -10.21 3.47 3.16
CA ARG A 402 -9.27 4.08 2.23
C ARG A 402 -8.23 3.03 1.78
N ALA A 403 -8.01 2.91 0.47
CA ALA A 403 -7.13 1.88 -0.09
C ALA A 403 -5.66 2.05 0.33
N TRP A 404 -5.03 0.99 0.81
CA TRP A 404 -3.57 0.93 1.02
C TRP A 404 -2.80 0.79 -0.27
N VAL A 405 -3.35 0.04 -1.22
CA VAL A 405 -2.80 -0.16 -2.56
C VAL A 405 -3.92 0.12 -3.55
N GLU A 406 -3.63 0.99 -4.50
CA GLU A 406 -4.48 1.26 -5.66
C GLU A 406 -3.64 1.69 -6.85
N GLU A 407 -4.23 1.66 -8.02
CA GLU A 407 -3.64 2.29 -9.19
C GLU A 407 -3.68 3.82 -9.07
N ALA A 408 -2.56 4.48 -9.38
CA ALA A 408 -2.52 5.94 -9.45
C ALA A 408 -3.16 6.40 -10.77
N MET A 409 -4.37 6.96 -10.70
CA MET A 409 -5.08 7.47 -11.89
C MET A 409 -4.47 8.77 -12.43
N THR A 410 -3.77 9.53 -11.56
CA THR A 410 -3.10 10.78 -11.90
C THR A 410 -1.74 10.85 -11.22
N ASN A 411 -0.84 11.65 -11.77
CA ASN A 411 0.54 11.74 -11.29
C ASN A 411 0.62 12.05 -9.80
N ASN A 412 1.26 11.16 -9.03
CA ASN A 412 1.50 11.27 -7.59
C ASN A 412 0.22 11.32 -6.73
N VAL A 413 -0.90 10.78 -7.22
CA VAL A 413 -2.18 10.73 -6.50
C VAL A 413 -2.59 9.26 -6.33
N ALA A 414 -2.66 8.84 -5.07
CA ALA A 414 -3.20 7.55 -4.66
C ALA A 414 -3.80 7.63 -3.25
N HIS A 415 -4.23 6.49 -2.74
CA HIS A 415 -5.00 6.28 -1.51
C HIS A 415 -6.30 7.06 -1.44
N ASN A 416 -6.97 7.43 -2.53
CA ASN A 416 -8.20 8.21 -2.46
C ASN A 416 -9.47 7.35 -2.57
N SER A 417 -9.37 6.12 -3.06
CA SER A 417 -10.53 5.25 -3.22
C SER A 417 -10.96 4.61 -1.90
N ILE A 418 -12.27 4.49 -1.73
CA ILE A 418 -12.89 3.73 -0.64
C ILE A 418 -13.23 2.33 -1.15
N VAL A 419 -12.48 1.34 -0.71
CA VAL A 419 -12.54 -0.04 -1.22
C VAL A 419 -12.81 -1.03 -0.10
N GLN A 420 -13.34 -2.19 -0.46
CA GLN A 420 -13.60 -3.26 0.48
C GLN A 420 -12.30 -3.71 1.17
N CYS A 421 -12.33 -3.81 2.50
CA CYS A 421 -11.18 -4.20 3.31
C CYS A 421 -9.89 -3.41 3.01
N SER A 422 -10.02 -2.16 2.52
CA SER A 422 -8.90 -1.24 2.24
C SER A 422 -7.80 -1.81 1.34
N ASN A 423 -8.11 -2.84 0.52
CA ASN A 423 -7.11 -3.64 -0.19
C ASN A 423 -5.96 -4.15 0.71
N ALA A 424 -6.27 -4.46 1.96
CA ALA A 424 -5.33 -4.96 2.98
C ALA A 424 -5.90 -6.15 3.77
N GLY A 425 -6.99 -6.74 3.28
CA GLY A 425 -7.64 -7.90 3.88
C GLY A 425 -8.55 -8.62 2.89
N LEU A 426 -8.91 -9.85 3.22
CA LEU A 426 -9.85 -10.65 2.45
C LEU A 426 -11.23 -10.59 3.11
N CYS A 427 -12.27 -10.34 2.31
CA CYS A 427 -13.64 -10.37 2.80
C CYS A 427 -14.07 -11.81 3.10
N THR A 428 -14.70 -12.03 4.25
CA THR A 428 -15.23 -13.33 4.65
C THR A 428 -16.71 -13.45 4.31
N ASN A 429 -17.23 -14.68 4.24
CA ASN A 429 -18.66 -14.95 4.03
C ASN A 429 -19.56 -14.37 5.14
N ALA A 430 -19.01 -13.96 6.28
CA ALA A 430 -19.72 -13.30 7.36
C ALA A 430 -19.79 -11.78 7.21
N GLY A 431 -19.26 -11.20 6.13
CA GLY A 431 -19.22 -9.76 5.93
C GLY A 431 -18.18 -9.05 6.81
N THR A 432 -17.16 -9.77 7.28
CA THR A 432 -16.06 -9.18 8.06
C THR A 432 -14.74 -9.29 7.31
N CYS A 433 -13.87 -8.29 7.45
CA CYS A 433 -12.55 -8.31 6.84
C CYS A 433 -11.56 -9.12 7.68
N ARG A 434 -10.94 -10.14 7.06
CA ARG A 434 -9.77 -10.81 7.63
C ARG A 434 -8.52 -10.09 7.17
N CYS A 435 -7.98 -9.23 8.04
CA CYS A 435 -6.82 -8.42 7.72
C CYS A 435 -5.56 -9.25 7.50
N LEU A 436 -4.73 -8.77 6.57
CA LEU A 436 -3.39 -9.31 6.38
C LEU A 436 -2.49 -8.89 7.55
N PRO A 437 -1.39 -9.60 7.81
CA PRO A 437 -0.44 -9.22 8.85
C PRO A 437 0.06 -7.79 8.66
N GLY A 438 0.14 -7.03 9.75
CA GLY A 438 0.50 -5.61 9.73
C GLY A 438 -0.67 -4.65 9.58
N PHE A 439 -1.90 -5.17 9.43
CA PHE A 439 -3.12 -4.38 9.32
C PHE A 439 -4.18 -4.77 10.34
N GLU A 440 -4.99 -3.79 10.75
CA GLU A 440 -6.08 -3.92 11.70
C GLU A 440 -7.22 -2.94 11.40
N GLY A 441 -8.26 -2.98 12.24
CA GLY A 441 -9.50 -2.24 12.06
C GLY A 441 -10.55 -3.06 11.31
N ALA A 442 -11.81 -2.64 11.40
CA ALA A 442 -12.94 -3.37 10.81
C ALA A 442 -12.81 -3.53 9.28
N ALA A 443 -12.19 -2.56 8.62
CA ALA A 443 -11.92 -2.57 7.18
C ALA A 443 -10.43 -2.77 6.85
N CYS A 444 -9.60 -3.19 7.80
CA CYS A 444 -8.13 -3.29 7.60
C CYS A 444 -7.49 -1.95 7.19
N ASN A 445 -8.12 -0.84 7.56
CA ASN A 445 -7.77 0.51 7.15
C ASN A 445 -6.66 1.14 8.01
N ARG A 446 -6.16 0.41 9.02
CA ARG A 446 -5.08 0.89 9.88
C ARG A 446 -3.91 -0.09 9.91
N MET A 447 -2.70 0.44 9.97
CA MET A 447 -1.49 -0.30 10.22
C MET A 447 -1.48 -0.71 11.69
N SER A 448 -1.28 -1.98 11.97
CA SER A 448 -1.15 -2.47 13.33
C SER A 448 0.03 -1.83 14.04
N CYS A 449 -0.18 -1.48 15.31
CA CYS A 449 0.92 -1.04 16.16
C CYS A 449 1.95 -2.16 16.39
N PRO A 450 3.22 -1.79 16.63
CA PRO A 450 4.28 -2.71 17.02
C PRO A 450 3.87 -3.67 18.12
N THR A 451 4.24 -4.94 17.95
CA THR A 451 4.04 -5.97 18.97
C THR A 451 5.37 -6.51 19.43
N SER A 452 5.50 -6.74 20.74
CA SER A 452 6.66 -7.38 21.34
C SER A 452 6.15 -8.43 22.34
N ASN A 453 6.65 -9.66 22.23
CA ASN A 453 6.19 -10.81 23.03
C ASN A 453 4.66 -11.01 23.00
N GLY A 454 4.03 -10.78 21.84
CA GLY A 454 2.58 -10.92 21.66
C GLY A 454 1.73 -9.78 22.22
N ALA A 455 2.34 -8.74 22.80
CA ALA A 455 1.64 -7.58 23.33
C ALA A 455 1.86 -6.33 22.47
N VAL A 456 0.77 -5.64 22.13
CA VAL A 456 0.81 -4.33 21.47
C VAL A 456 1.53 -3.35 22.39
N CYS A 457 2.54 -2.65 21.85
CA CYS A 457 3.39 -1.73 22.61
C CYS A 457 3.96 -2.34 23.90
N ASN A 458 4.18 -3.67 23.91
CA ASN A 458 4.71 -4.44 25.03
C ASN A 458 3.95 -4.24 26.36
N ASN A 459 2.65 -3.87 26.32
CA ASN A 459 1.86 -3.43 27.48
C ASN A 459 2.51 -2.30 28.30
N ARG A 460 3.32 -1.48 27.63
CA ARG A 460 4.16 -0.41 28.19
C ARG A 460 4.03 0.87 27.37
N GLY A 461 2.90 1.03 26.70
CA GLY A 461 2.59 2.15 25.86
C GLY A 461 1.20 2.02 25.26
N THR A 462 0.75 3.10 24.64
CA THR A 462 -0.53 3.18 23.95
C THR A 462 -0.32 3.24 22.44
N CYS A 463 -1.12 2.49 21.69
CA CYS A 463 -1.15 2.59 20.23
C CYS A 463 -1.81 3.91 19.81
N ARG A 464 -1.15 4.68 18.94
CA ARG A 464 -1.56 6.01 18.51
C ARG A 464 -1.34 6.20 17.02
N SER A 465 -2.21 6.97 16.36
CA SER A 465 -2.01 7.37 14.96
C SER A 465 -0.88 8.41 14.82
N LEU A 466 -0.37 8.63 13.61
CA LEU A 466 0.62 9.67 13.36
C LEU A 466 0.12 11.07 13.76
N ARG A 467 -1.16 11.35 13.51
CA ARG A 467 -1.82 12.58 13.96
C ARG A 467 -1.72 12.76 15.48
N GLU A 468 -2.09 11.72 16.22
CA GLU A 468 -2.04 11.76 17.69
C GLU A 468 -0.60 11.87 18.19
N LEU A 469 0.34 11.13 17.58
CA LEU A 469 1.76 11.18 17.94
C LEU A 469 2.38 12.55 17.67
N ALA A 470 2.03 13.21 16.56
CA ALA A 470 2.49 14.55 16.26
C ALA A 470 2.03 15.55 17.35
N ALA A 471 0.75 15.47 17.75
CA ALA A 471 0.20 16.32 18.81
C ALA A 471 0.83 16.04 20.19
N LEU A 472 1.30 14.82 20.43
CA LEU A 472 2.01 14.41 21.64
C LEU A 472 3.53 14.66 21.59
N THR A 473 4.06 15.10 20.44
CA THR A 473 5.49 15.32 20.29
C THR A 473 5.94 16.53 21.11
N PRO A 474 6.93 16.39 22.01
CA PRO A 474 7.49 17.53 22.73
C PRO A 474 8.19 18.49 21.76
N THR A 475 7.77 19.76 21.72
CA THR A 475 8.43 20.79 20.91
C THR A 475 9.64 21.39 21.65
N ALA A 476 10.49 22.12 20.94
CA ALA A 476 11.65 22.83 21.53
C ALA A 476 11.26 23.84 22.63
N LEU A 477 9.98 24.21 22.72
CA LEU A 477 9.44 25.08 23.76
C LEU A 477 8.90 24.29 24.97
N TYR A 478 8.91 22.95 24.94
CA TYR A 478 8.48 22.00 25.98
C TYR A 478 7.09 22.26 26.61
N THR A 479 6.29 23.15 26.01
CA THR A 479 4.87 23.33 26.32
C THR A 479 4.05 22.27 25.58
N ALA A 480 3.00 21.78 26.23
CA ALA A 480 2.10 20.78 25.66
C ALA A 480 1.22 21.40 24.55
N ALA A 481 1.78 21.57 23.36
CA ALA A 481 1.08 21.74 22.09
C ALA A 481 2.03 21.26 20.99
N GLY A 482 1.91 19.98 20.61
CA GLY A 482 2.75 19.32 19.63
C GLY A 482 2.53 19.82 18.20
N PHE A 483 3.23 19.19 17.25
CA PHE A 483 3.10 19.45 15.82
C PHE A 483 1.77 18.93 15.29
N ILE A 484 1.34 19.47 14.14
CA ILE A 484 0.14 19.01 13.46
C ILE A 484 0.54 18.11 12.30
N TYR A 485 -0.08 16.93 12.23
CA TYR A 485 0.05 16.03 11.08
C TYR A 485 -1.33 15.74 10.50
N GLY A 486 -1.54 16.13 9.24
CA GLY A 486 -2.77 15.91 8.49
C GLY A 486 -3.96 16.77 8.92
N SER A 487 -3.76 18.07 9.21
CA SER A 487 -4.84 19.01 9.59
C SER A 487 -6.06 18.95 8.68
N ASP A 488 -5.84 18.77 7.38
CA ASP A 488 -6.87 18.47 6.40
C ASP A 488 -7.00 16.94 6.23
N PRO A 489 -8.13 16.33 6.64
CA PRO A 489 -8.36 14.89 6.49
C PRO A 489 -8.48 14.44 5.02
N ASN A 490 -8.63 15.37 4.07
CA ASN A 490 -8.70 15.07 2.64
C ASN A 490 -7.36 15.30 1.92
N ALA A 491 -6.35 15.85 2.61
CA ALA A 491 -5.05 16.09 1.99
C ALA A 491 -4.33 14.77 1.70
N LEU A 492 -4.13 14.49 0.40
CA LEU A 492 -3.47 13.27 -0.04
C LEU A 492 -2.01 13.19 0.40
N ALA A 493 -1.34 14.32 0.65
CA ALA A 493 0.03 14.31 1.17
C ALA A 493 0.16 13.72 2.59
N THR A 494 -0.95 13.65 3.34
CA THR A 494 -1.02 13.18 4.73
C THR A 494 -2.14 12.16 4.90
N TRP A 495 -2.44 11.38 3.85
CA TRP A 495 -3.48 10.34 3.86
C TRP A 495 -3.27 9.35 5.01
N ASP A 496 -2.01 9.15 5.41
CA ASP A 496 -1.56 8.20 6.40
C ASP A 496 -1.72 8.68 7.86
N ALA A 497 -2.20 9.91 8.07
CA ALA A 497 -2.32 10.53 9.39
C ALA A 497 -3.08 9.68 10.41
N ASP A 498 -4.14 9.01 9.97
CA ASP A 498 -4.99 8.14 10.81
C ASP A 498 -4.91 6.65 10.40
N MET A 499 -4.24 6.34 9.29
CA MET A 499 -4.03 4.97 8.83
C MET A 499 -2.76 4.36 9.41
N VAL A 500 -1.70 5.13 9.61
CA VAL A 500 -0.44 4.62 10.15
C VAL A 500 -0.38 4.84 11.66
N GLN A 501 -0.04 3.78 12.40
CA GLN A 501 -0.04 3.79 13.86
C GLN A 501 1.28 3.26 14.45
N GLY A 502 1.66 3.81 15.61
CA GLY A 502 2.80 3.33 16.39
C GLY A 502 2.61 3.54 17.88
N CYS A 503 3.65 3.23 18.66
CA CYS A 503 3.56 3.19 20.10
C CYS A 503 4.02 4.49 20.75
N TYR A 504 3.16 5.06 21.58
CA TYR A 504 3.53 6.10 22.54
C TYR A 504 3.82 5.44 23.89
N CYS A 505 5.09 5.32 24.25
CA CYS A 505 5.54 4.55 25.39
C CYS A 505 5.22 5.17 26.73
N ASP A 506 4.95 4.40 27.78
CA ASP A 506 4.62 4.93 29.11
C ASP A 506 5.86 5.38 29.88
N LYS A 507 5.66 6.23 30.90
CA LYS A 507 6.71 6.61 31.85
C LYS A 507 6.84 5.54 32.94
N VAL A 508 8.07 5.27 33.37
CA VAL A 508 8.40 4.44 34.53
C VAL A 508 9.22 5.22 35.56
N PRO A 509 8.97 5.01 36.86
CA PRO A 509 9.86 5.51 37.90
C PRO A 509 11.25 4.89 37.77
N LEU A 510 12.28 5.73 37.70
CA LEU A 510 13.67 5.41 37.98
C LEU A 510 14.07 5.94 39.36
N ASP A 511 15.24 5.50 39.83
CA ASP A 511 15.80 5.80 41.15
C ASP A 511 15.68 7.30 41.52
N ARG A 512 15.26 7.58 42.77
CA ARG A 512 14.98 8.95 43.31
C ARG A 512 13.78 9.70 42.71
N GLY A 513 12.72 9.02 42.29
CA GLY A 513 11.41 9.65 42.03
C GLY A 513 11.25 10.34 40.67
N LYS A 514 12.23 10.22 39.78
CA LYS A 514 12.13 10.70 38.39
C LYS A 514 11.50 9.64 37.51
N SER A 515 10.61 10.02 36.60
CA SER A 515 9.96 9.09 35.66
C SER A 515 10.49 9.30 34.24
N VAL A 516 11.03 8.24 33.65
CA VAL A 516 11.55 8.21 32.27
C VAL A 516 10.67 7.37 31.38
N ARG A 517 10.61 7.67 30.09
CA ARG A 517 9.77 6.92 29.16
C ARG A 517 10.45 5.61 28.74
N TYR A 518 9.69 4.53 28.60
CA TYR A 518 10.17 3.37 27.84
C TYR A 518 10.60 3.79 26.43
N SER A 519 11.54 3.06 25.86
CA SER A 519 12.13 3.38 24.56
C SER A 519 12.00 2.22 23.57
N GLY A 520 12.41 2.49 22.33
CA GLY A 520 12.26 1.58 21.20
C GLY A 520 10.86 1.62 20.61
N TYR A 521 10.77 1.22 19.33
CA TYR A 521 9.55 1.33 18.53
C TYR A 521 8.32 0.61 19.12
N SER A 522 8.55 -0.43 19.92
CA SER A 522 7.50 -1.24 20.57
C SER A 522 7.42 -1.04 22.09
N CYS A 523 8.10 -0.03 22.65
CA CYS A 523 8.21 0.20 24.10
C CYS A 523 8.80 -0.97 24.90
N SER A 524 9.61 -1.80 24.23
CA SER A 524 10.24 -2.97 24.83
C SER A 524 11.55 -2.65 25.54
N LYS A 525 12.22 -1.55 25.20
CA LYS A 525 13.50 -1.17 25.80
C LYS A 525 13.25 -0.41 27.11
N ILE A 526 13.84 -0.92 28.19
CA ILE A 526 13.85 -0.27 29.49
C ILE A 526 14.87 0.87 29.44
N PRO A 527 14.48 2.10 29.82
CA PRO A 527 15.41 3.22 29.85
C PRO A 527 16.46 2.97 30.94
N CYS A 528 17.73 3.10 30.57
CA CYS A 528 18.82 3.06 31.53
C CYS A 528 19.01 4.46 32.14
N PRO A 529 19.46 4.57 33.41
CA PRO A 529 19.86 5.85 33.97
C PRO A 529 20.89 6.52 33.06
N SER A 530 20.60 7.77 32.66
CA SER A 530 21.52 8.62 31.93
C SER A 530 22.18 9.62 32.88
N GLY A 531 23.45 9.90 32.68
CA GLY A 531 24.20 10.91 33.40
C GLY A 531 25.24 11.55 32.48
N ASP A 532 25.83 12.64 32.95
CA ASP A 532 26.95 13.29 32.28
C ASP A 532 28.20 12.40 32.36
N ASP A 533 29.05 12.46 31.33
CA ASP A 533 30.32 11.76 31.31
C ASP A 533 31.34 12.53 32.18
N PRO A 534 31.83 11.99 33.31
CA PRO A 534 32.75 12.71 34.20
C PRO A 534 34.08 13.14 33.57
N TRP A 535 34.42 12.64 32.37
CA TRP A 535 35.67 12.92 31.69
C TRP A 535 35.59 14.00 30.61
N THR A 536 34.40 14.55 30.31
CA THR A 536 34.32 15.64 29.31
C THR A 536 34.91 16.93 29.88
N PRO A 537 35.97 17.51 29.28
CA PRO A 537 36.58 18.73 29.79
C PRO A 537 35.70 19.97 29.53
N ASN A 538 35.77 20.96 30.43
CA ASN A 538 35.06 22.24 30.33
C ASN A 538 33.52 22.15 30.31
N GLN A 539 32.94 21.14 30.99
CA GLN A 539 31.50 21.05 31.21
C GLN A 539 30.98 22.25 32.01
N VAL A 540 29.83 22.77 31.59
CA VAL A 540 29.07 23.79 32.31
C VAL A 540 27.61 23.36 32.35
N ASP A 541 26.92 23.61 33.46
CA ASP A 541 25.48 23.38 33.55
C ASP A 541 24.72 24.44 32.73
N GLU A 542 23.67 24.01 32.03
CA GLU A 542 22.75 24.91 31.32
C GLU A 542 22.06 25.85 32.31
N VAL A 543 22.08 27.16 32.05
CA VAL A 543 21.44 28.18 32.90
C VAL A 543 20.26 28.80 32.16
N GLN A 544 19.04 28.53 32.63
CA GLN A 544 17.82 29.20 32.17
C GLN A 544 17.44 30.35 33.09
N THR A 545 17.13 31.51 32.52
CA THR A 545 16.71 32.70 33.28
C THR A 545 15.22 32.95 33.10
N ILE A 546 14.50 33.10 34.22
CA ILE A 546 13.08 33.46 34.23
C ILE A 546 12.95 34.86 34.82
N SER A 547 12.44 35.80 34.03
CA SER A 547 12.18 37.17 34.47
C SER A 547 10.67 37.38 34.59
N CYS A 548 10.20 37.74 35.78
CA CYS A 548 8.78 38.00 36.05
C CYS A 548 8.62 39.40 36.66
N THR A 549 7.74 40.20 36.07
CA THR A 549 7.27 41.47 36.64
C THR A 549 5.78 41.36 36.82
N ALA A 550 5.31 41.36 38.07
CA ALA A 550 3.89 41.28 38.39
C ALA A 550 3.62 41.94 39.75
N ASP A 551 2.45 42.56 39.89
CA ASP A 551 1.98 43.17 41.13
C ASP A 551 1.12 42.20 41.97
N GLY A 552 0.92 40.97 41.49
CA GLY A 552 0.06 39.96 42.09
C GLY A 552 -0.10 38.70 41.23
N GLY A 553 -0.65 37.63 41.80
CA GLY A 553 -1.01 36.40 41.08
C GLY A 553 -0.06 35.23 41.26
N THR A 554 -0.22 34.21 40.41
CA THR A 554 0.61 33.00 40.39
C THR A 554 1.08 32.70 38.97
N PHE A 555 2.16 31.94 38.85
CA PHE A 555 2.65 31.37 37.60
C PHE A 555 2.96 29.88 37.79
N THR A 556 3.06 29.14 36.70
CA THR A 556 3.52 27.75 36.71
C THR A 556 4.71 27.61 35.78
N LEU A 557 5.57 26.62 36.05
CA LEU A 557 6.68 26.26 35.19
C LEU A 557 6.44 24.87 34.62
N ALA A 558 6.65 24.69 33.32
CA ALA A 558 6.54 23.40 32.66
C ALA A 558 7.92 22.88 32.24
N PHE A 559 8.20 21.61 32.49
CA PHE A 559 9.40 20.93 32.05
C PHE A 559 9.08 19.49 31.65
N ARG A 560 9.44 19.09 30.42
CA ARG A 560 9.24 17.72 29.89
C ARG A 560 7.83 17.15 30.10
N GLY A 561 6.82 18.01 29.96
CA GLY A 561 5.40 17.65 30.05
C GLY A 561 4.85 17.55 31.47
N GLU A 562 5.62 17.91 32.50
CA GLU A 562 5.11 18.13 33.85
C GLU A 562 5.05 19.62 34.15
N THR A 563 4.06 20.04 34.93
CA THR A 563 3.86 21.43 35.31
C THR A 563 3.90 21.54 36.83
N THR A 564 4.65 22.51 37.36
CA THR A 564 4.69 22.77 38.79
C THR A 564 3.30 23.12 39.31
N LEU A 565 3.07 22.93 40.60
CA LEU A 565 1.95 23.62 41.26
C LEU A 565 2.10 25.15 41.08
N PRO A 566 0.98 25.92 41.14
CA PRO A 566 1.04 27.38 41.03
C PRO A 566 1.98 27.98 42.08
N LEU A 567 2.97 28.72 41.60
CA LEU A 567 3.93 29.50 42.40
C LEU A 567 3.42 30.94 42.49
N PRO A 568 3.44 31.58 43.68
CA PRO A 568 3.11 33.00 43.77
C PRO A 568 4.11 33.85 42.98
N PHE A 569 3.68 35.00 42.46
CA PHE A 569 4.56 35.94 41.75
C PHE A 569 5.79 36.37 42.58
N SER A 570 5.68 36.31 43.91
CA SER A 570 6.73 36.59 44.89
C SER A 570 7.50 35.35 45.38
N ALA A 571 7.42 34.22 44.67
CA ALA A 571 8.08 32.98 45.06
C ALA A 571 9.59 33.14 45.24
N ALA A 572 10.12 32.69 46.38
CA ALA A 572 11.55 32.71 46.65
C ALA A 572 12.31 31.63 45.85
N PRO A 573 13.63 31.76 45.64
CA PRO A 573 14.43 30.78 44.90
C PRO A 573 14.30 29.35 45.43
N ALA A 574 14.17 29.15 46.75
CA ALA A 574 13.97 27.83 47.35
C ALA A 574 12.61 27.20 46.96
N SER A 575 11.56 28.00 46.81
CA SER A 575 10.24 27.53 46.37
C SER A 575 10.26 27.14 44.90
N VAL A 576 10.92 27.92 44.05
CA VAL A 576 11.12 27.58 42.63
C VAL A 576 11.94 26.29 42.50
N LYS A 577 13.05 26.17 43.25
CA LYS A 577 13.88 24.96 43.30
C LYS A 577 13.05 23.74 43.70
N SER A 578 12.36 23.81 44.84
CA SER A 578 11.55 22.69 45.34
C SER A 578 10.45 22.31 44.37
N ALA A 579 9.78 23.29 43.75
CA ALA A 579 8.74 23.04 42.75
C ALA A 579 9.28 22.31 41.51
N LEU A 580 10.48 22.67 41.03
CA LEU A 580 11.12 21.99 39.91
C LEU A 580 11.66 20.60 40.29
N GLU A 581 12.27 20.45 41.47
CA GLU A 581 12.77 19.15 41.98
C GLU A 581 11.65 18.14 42.25
N ASN A 582 10.42 18.62 42.50
CA ASN A 582 9.24 17.78 42.67
C ASN A 582 8.60 17.34 41.33
N LEU A 583 9.05 17.86 40.18
CA LEU A 583 8.62 17.35 38.88
C LEU A 583 9.16 15.94 38.66
N LEU A 584 8.31 15.04 38.17
CA LEU A 584 8.64 13.61 38.00
C LEU A 584 9.38 13.33 36.68
N THR A 585 10.21 14.23 36.15
CA THR A 585 10.83 14.12 34.79
C THR A 585 12.33 14.23 34.73
#